data_AF-A0A952BHE4-F1
#
_entry.id   AF-A0A952BHE4-F1
#
_cell.length_a   1.000
_cell.length_b   1.000
_cell.length_c   1.000
_cell.angle_alpha   90.00
_cell.angle_beta   90.00
_cell.angle_gamma   90.00
#
_symmetry.space_group_name_H-M   'P 1'
#
loop_
_entity.id
_entity.type
_entity.pdbx_description
1 polymer ?
#
loop_
_entity_poly.entity_id
_entity_poly.type
_entity_poly.pdbx_seq_one_letter_code
_entity_poly.pdbx_strand_id
1 'polypeptide(L)'
;MSAAREMLCDTARAVFAEAATAGMGPIAEAGFALLLVPEDEGGFGGDWGDVNAVLQIAGAMVPDLPVAELIVSEALQPAATVSLMAGAMGQALALSIEHVNTRQQFGRPLGKFQAVQQSLAVMACEVRAVEAAAAALATRLDAVGLDPAAADFEIAAAKLRANRAVGVVTAIAHQVHGAIGFTREYDLNRVTIPLMRWRGAHGNDAYWALILGRQVAEFGGEGLWEALTAR
;
A
#
# COMPACT_ATOMS: atom_id res chain seq x y z
N MET A 1 5.03 17.41 -4.11
CA MET A 1 3.97 16.83 -4.94
C MET A 1 3.57 17.88 -5.95
N SER A 2 3.45 17.54 -7.24
CA SER A 2 3.04 18.49 -8.29
C SER A 2 1.54 18.80 -8.17
N ALA A 3 1.10 19.96 -8.69
CA ALA A 3 -0.32 20.32 -8.70
C ALA A 3 -1.18 19.31 -9.51
N ALA A 4 -0.61 18.73 -10.57
CA ALA A 4 -1.28 17.68 -11.35
C ALA A 4 -1.53 16.41 -10.51
N ARG A 5 -0.54 15.96 -9.73
CA ARG A 5 -0.68 14.79 -8.84
C ARG A 5 -1.67 15.03 -7.71
N GLU A 6 -1.73 16.26 -7.19
CA GLU A 6 -2.73 16.65 -6.18
C GLU A 6 -4.16 16.55 -6.75
N MET A 7 -4.39 17.14 -7.93
CA MET A 7 -5.68 17.05 -8.62
C MET A 7 -6.06 15.59 -8.96
N LEU A 8 -5.09 14.78 -9.36
CA LEU A 8 -5.29 13.34 -9.59
C LEU A 8 -5.71 12.61 -8.30
N CYS A 9 -5.06 12.91 -7.18
CA CYS A 9 -5.41 12.32 -5.89
C CYS A 9 -6.83 12.71 -5.45
N ASP A 10 -7.22 13.98 -5.64
CA ASP A 10 -8.57 14.44 -5.33
C ASP A 10 -9.62 13.73 -6.19
N THR A 11 -9.33 13.58 -7.48
CA THR A 11 -10.18 12.83 -8.42
C THR A 11 -10.29 11.36 -7.99
N ALA A 12 -9.19 10.71 -7.64
CA ALA A 12 -9.19 9.33 -7.15
C ALA A 12 -10.03 9.16 -5.88
N ARG A 13 -9.92 10.08 -4.91
CA ARG A 13 -10.76 10.02 -3.70
C ARG A 13 -12.24 10.13 -4.02
N ALA A 14 -12.62 11.06 -4.90
CA ALA A 14 -14.01 11.25 -5.29
C ALA A 14 -14.56 10.01 -6.02
N VAL A 15 -13.82 9.51 -7.02
CA VAL A 15 -14.22 8.37 -7.83
C VAL A 15 -14.33 7.09 -7.01
N PHE A 16 -13.36 6.80 -6.13
CA PHE A 16 -13.44 5.60 -5.29
C PHE A 16 -14.50 5.70 -4.19
N ALA A 17 -14.84 6.91 -3.73
CA ALA A 17 -15.98 7.10 -2.83
C ALA A 17 -17.31 6.77 -3.53
N GLU A 18 -17.45 7.21 -4.78
CA GLU A 18 -18.62 6.93 -5.61
C GLU A 18 -18.71 5.45 -6.03
N ALA A 19 -17.58 4.85 -6.40
CA ALA A 19 -17.52 3.44 -6.80
C ALA A 19 -17.99 2.47 -5.70
N ALA A 20 -17.89 2.88 -4.43
CA ALA A 20 -18.41 2.09 -3.30
C ALA A 20 -19.95 1.87 -3.37
N THR A 21 -20.68 2.73 -4.08
CA THR A 21 -22.14 2.61 -4.29
C THR A 21 -22.53 2.34 -5.74
N ALA A 22 -21.78 2.89 -6.70
CA ALA A 22 -22.10 2.83 -8.14
C ALA A 22 -21.37 1.73 -8.91
N GLY A 23 -20.45 0.97 -8.28
CA GLY A 23 -19.71 -0.10 -8.94
C GLY A 23 -18.61 0.42 -9.88
N MET A 24 -18.37 -0.27 -11.00
CA MET A 24 -17.22 0.00 -11.89
C MET A 24 -17.35 1.25 -12.78
N GLY A 25 -18.56 1.76 -13.01
CA GLY A 25 -18.81 2.85 -13.96
C GLY A 25 -17.92 4.08 -13.75
N PRO A 26 -17.89 4.67 -12.55
CA PRO A 26 -17.07 5.86 -12.27
C PRO A 26 -15.57 5.63 -12.46
N ILE A 27 -15.06 4.42 -12.16
CA ILE A 27 -13.63 4.10 -12.31
C ILE A 27 -13.24 3.98 -13.78
N ALA A 28 -14.09 3.36 -14.59
CA ALA A 28 -13.87 3.24 -16.02
C ALA A 28 -13.93 4.63 -16.70
N GLU A 29 -14.89 5.47 -16.30
CA GLU A 29 -15.05 6.84 -16.82
C GLU A 29 -13.90 7.77 -16.40
N ALA A 30 -13.34 7.58 -15.20
CA ALA A 30 -12.19 8.35 -14.73
C ALA A 30 -10.90 8.04 -15.51
N GLY A 31 -10.87 6.98 -16.32
CA GLY A 31 -9.75 6.68 -17.21
C GLY A 31 -8.46 6.22 -16.52
N PHE A 32 -8.52 5.72 -15.27
CA PHE A 32 -7.31 5.29 -14.55
C PHE A 32 -6.50 4.19 -15.26
N ALA A 33 -7.13 3.41 -16.12
CA ALA A 33 -6.46 2.43 -16.98
C ALA A 33 -5.47 3.05 -17.99
N LEU A 34 -5.62 4.36 -18.26
CA LEU A 34 -4.78 5.11 -19.19
C LEU A 34 -3.74 5.99 -18.47
N LEU A 35 -3.53 5.77 -17.16
CA LEU A 35 -2.62 6.58 -16.34
C LEU A 35 -1.19 6.63 -16.91
N LEU A 36 -0.67 5.47 -17.31
CA LEU A 36 0.70 5.33 -17.83
C LEU A 36 0.77 5.49 -19.36
N VAL A 37 -0.37 5.69 -20.02
CA VAL A 37 -0.42 5.85 -21.48
C VAL A 37 -0.04 7.28 -21.83
N PRO A 38 0.89 7.52 -22.78
CA PRO A 38 1.28 8.86 -23.21
C PRO A 38 0.10 9.74 -23.65
N GLU A 39 0.19 11.06 -23.43
CA GLU A 39 -0.88 12.00 -23.80
C GLU A 39 -1.16 12.03 -25.32
N ASP A 40 -0.13 11.84 -26.14
CA ASP A 40 -0.24 11.77 -27.60
C ASP A 40 -0.91 10.49 -28.10
N GLU A 41 -0.98 9.46 -27.26
CA GLU A 41 -1.75 8.22 -27.48
C GLU A 41 -3.14 8.26 -26.81
N GLY A 42 -3.54 9.41 -26.25
CA GLY A 42 -4.85 9.61 -25.61
C GLY A 42 -4.92 9.18 -24.15
N GLY A 43 -3.77 9.02 -23.48
CA GLY A 43 -3.68 8.75 -22.05
C GLY A 43 -3.39 9.98 -21.19
N PHE A 44 -3.04 9.75 -19.93
CA PHE A 44 -2.72 10.81 -18.96
C PHE A 44 -1.24 11.22 -18.94
N GLY A 45 -0.35 10.42 -19.53
CA GLY A 45 1.10 10.65 -19.50
C GLY A 45 1.71 10.65 -18.09
N GLY A 46 1.07 9.96 -17.13
CA GLY A 46 1.51 9.87 -15.75
C GLY A 46 2.68 8.91 -15.54
N ASP A 47 3.30 9.01 -14.37
CA ASP A 47 4.40 8.13 -13.95
C ASP A 47 3.91 7.05 -12.95
N TRP A 48 4.80 6.15 -12.54
CA TRP A 48 4.47 5.16 -11.51
C TRP A 48 4.22 5.82 -10.14
N GLY A 49 4.80 6.98 -9.87
CA GLY A 49 4.43 7.80 -8.72
C GLY A 49 2.94 8.15 -8.67
N ASP A 50 2.33 8.46 -9.82
CA ASP A 50 0.89 8.71 -9.98
C ASP A 50 0.08 7.42 -9.75
N VAL A 51 0.49 6.31 -10.36
CA VAL A 51 -0.13 4.99 -10.13
C VAL A 51 -0.05 4.60 -8.66
N ASN A 52 1.10 4.77 -8.02
CA ASN A 52 1.29 4.49 -6.60
C ASN A 52 0.36 5.37 -5.73
N ALA A 53 0.18 6.65 -6.06
CA ALA A 53 -0.72 7.53 -5.33
C ALA A 53 -2.18 7.08 -5.46
N VAL A 54 -2.65 6.80 -6.68
CA VAL A 54 -4.02 6.32 -6.95
C VAL A 54 -4.27 4.98 -6.25
N LEU A 55 -3.33 4.04 -6.33
CA LEU A 55 -3.45 2.73 -5.69
C LEU A 55 -3.39 2.80 -4.17
N GLN A 56 -2.63 3.73 -3.57
CA GLN A 56 -2.70 3.95 -2.12
C GLN A 56 -4.08 4.46 -1.70
N ILE A 57 -4.69 5.35 -2.47
CA ILE A 57 -6.06 5.82 -2.20
C ILE A 57 -7.06 4.65 -2.35
N ALA A 58 -6.95 3.88 -3.43
CA ALA A 58 -7.77 2.69 -3.63
C ALA A 58 -7.59 1.69 -2.47
N GLY A 59 -6.36 1.48 -2.00
CA GLY A 59 -6.05 0.62 -0.86
C GLY A 59 -6.69 1.10 0.44
N ALA A 60 -6.68 2.40 0.70
CA ALA A 60 -7.33 2.98 1.88
C ALA A 60 -8.85 2.85 1.86
N MET A 61 -9.46 2.92 0.68
CA MET A 61 -10.93 2.91 0.52
C MET A 61 -11.49 1.51 0.29
N VAL A 62 -10.66 0.61 -0.23
CA VAL A 62 -10.98 -0.77 -0.60
C VAL A 62 -12.27 -0.84 -1.41
N PRO A 63 -12.28 -0.31 -2.65
CA PRO A 63 -13.40 -0.55 -3.55
C PRO A 63 -13.52 -2.07 -3.78
N ASP A 64 -14.75 -2.57 -3.93
CA ASP A 64 -15.03 -4.00 -4.16
C ASP A 64 -14.71 -4.40 -5.61
N LEU A 65 -13.50 -4.05 -6.08
CA LEU A 65 -13.09 -4.09 -7.47
C LEU A 65 -11.59 -4.37 -7.60
N PRO A 66 -11.15 -5.04 -8.67
CA PRO A 66 -9.74 -5.36 -8.88
C PRO A 66 -8.97 -4.17 -9.48
N VAL A 67 -8.86 -3.06 -8.73
CA VAL A 67 -8.29 -1.79 -9.24
C VAL A 67 -6.88 -1.93 -9.80
N ALA A 68 -6.03 -2.75 -9.19
CA ALA A 68 -4.68 -2.98 -9.71
C ALA A 68 -4.69 -3.68 -11.09
N GLU A 69 -5.60 -4.64 -11.31
CA GLU A 69 -5.77 -5.36 -12.59
C GLU A 69 -6.30 -4.45 -13.70
N LEU A 70 -7.01 -3.38 -13.33
CA LEU A 70 -7.50 -2.38 -14.27
C LEU A 70 -6.44 -1.37 -14.69
N ILE A 71 -5.47 -1.08 -13.82
CA ILE A 71 -4.49 0.00 -14.05
C ILE A 71 -3.19 -0.52 -14.64
N VAL A 72 -2.74 -1.72 -14.25
CA VAL A 72 -1.41 -2.23 -14.63
C VAL A 72 -1.47 -3.64 -15.20
N SER A 73 -0.45 -3.98 -16.01
CA SER A 73 -0.30 -5.33 -16.56
C SER A 73 -0.03 -6.38 -15.48
N GLU A 74 -0.26 -7.66 -15.79
CA GLU A 74 -0.05 -8.79 -14.85
C GLU A 74 1.36 -8.78 -14.22
N ALA A 75 2.38 -8.44 -15.01
CA ALA A 75 3.77 -8.43 -14.57
C ALA A 75 4.06 -7.34 -13.51
N LEU A 76 3.25 -6.29 -13.45
CA LEU A 76 3.39 -5.18 -12.50
C LEU A 76 2.43 -5.29 -11.31
N GLN A 77 1.57 -6.31 -11.27
CA GLN A 77 0.65 -6.56 -10.15
C GLN A 77 1.33 -6.71 -8.78
N PRO A 78 2.51 -7.35 -8.64
CA PRO A 78 3.22 -7.37 -7.37
C PRO A 78 3.51 -5.96 -6.84
N ALA A 79 3.95 -5.05 -7.71
CA ALA A 79 4.26 -3.67 -7.37
C ALA A 79 2.99 -2.88 -7.02
N ALA A 80 1.93 -3.01 -7.84
CA ALA A 80 0.65 -2.38 -7.57
C ALA A 80 0.03 -2.84 -6.24
N THR A 81 0.18 -4.12 -5.89
CA THR A 81 -0.29 -4.67 -4.62
C THR A 81 0.43 -4.03 -3.43
N VAL A 82 1.72 -3.69 -3.55
CA VAL A 82 2.45 -2.97 -2.49
C VAL A 82 1.80 -1.60 -2.22
N SER A 83 1.45 -0.86 -3.27
CA SER A 83 0.77 0.44 -3.13
C SER A 83 -0.61 0.29 -2.48
N LEU A 84 -1.41 -0.70 -2.88
CA LEU A 84 -2.69 -1.00 -2.22
C LEU A 84 -2.51 -1.32 -0.73
N MET A 85 -1.51 -2.15 -0.39
CA MET A 85 -1.20 -2.52 0.99
C MET A 85 -0.75 -1.31 1.82
N ALA A 86 0.10 -0.44 1.26
CA ALA A 86 0.52 0.80 1.92
C ALA A 86 -0.69 1.67 2.31
N GLY A 87 -1.61 1.88 1.35
CA GLY A 87 -2.84 2.63 1.57
C GLY A 87 -3.75 2.03 2.65
N ALA A 88 -4.02 0.73 2.57
CA ALA A 88 -4.85 0.04 3.56
C ALA A 88 -4.23 0.03 4.97
N MET A 89 -2.91 -0.12 5.07
CA MET A 89 -2.21 -0.02 6.36
C MET A 89 -2.28 1.40 6.93
N GLY A 90 -2.11 2.42 6.09
CA GLY A 90 -2.30 3.82 6.46
C GLY A 90 -3.70 4.08 7.01
N GLN A 91 -4.73 3.56 6.35
CA GLN A 91 -6.12 3.68 6.84
C GLN A 91 -6.34 2.93 8.15
N ALA A 92 -5.80 1.72 8.31
CA ALA A 92 -5.89 0.98 9.56
C ALA A 92 -5.25 1.76 10.73
N LEU A 93 -4.12 2.43 10.48
CA LEU A 93 -3.47 3.29 11.47
C LEU A 93 -4.31 4.52 11.79
N ALA A 94 -4.89 5.18 10.79
CA ALA A 94 -5.75 6.34 10.97
C ALA A 94 -6.97 6.00 11.85
N LEU A 95 -7.68 4.92 11.51
CA LEU A 95 -8.81 4.40 12.30
C LEU A 95 -8.40 4.07 13.74
N SER A 96 -7.21 3.50 13.92
CA SER A 96 -6.67 3.16 15.25
C SER A 96 -6.36 4.41 16.08
N ILE A 97 -5.76 5.44 15.48
CA ILE A 97 -5.48 6.71 16.14
C ILE A 97 -6.79 7.40 16.55
N GLU A 98 -7.78 7.43 15.66
CA GLU A 98 -9.10 8.00 15.97
C GLU A 98 -9.77 7.25 17.13
N HIS A 99 -9.79 5.91 17.06
CA HIS A 99 -10.40 5.07 18.08
C HIS A 99 -9.81 5.31 19.46
N VAL A 100 -8.48 5.30 19.59
CA VAL A 100 -7.84 5.43 20.92
C VAL A 100 -8.00 6.83 21.51
N ASN A 101 -8.22 7.86 20.68
CA ASN A 101 -8.43 9.22 21.15
C ASN A 101 -9.87 9.50 21.54
N THR A 102 -10.84 8.83 20.91
CA THR A 102 -12.27 8.99 21.20
C THR A 102 -12.75 8.04 22.31
N ARG A 103 -12.17 6.83 22.42
CA ARG A 103 -12.55 5.85 23.43
C ARG A 103 -11.94 6.17 24.79
N GLN A 104 -12.80 6.38 25.79
CA GLN A 104 -12.39 6.60 27.19
C GLN A 104 -12.60 5.35 28.03
N GLN A 105 -11.56 4.91 28.74
CA GLN A 105 -11.60 3.84 29.73
C GLN A 105 -10.67 4.17 30.89
N PHE A 106 -11.00 3.68 32.09
CA PHE A 106 -10.22 3.95 33.29
C PHE A 106 -9.98 5.47 33.51
N GLY A 107 -11.02 6.27 33.23
CA GLY A 107 -11.04 7.71 33.49
C GLY A 107 -10.32 8.60 32.46
N ARG A 108 -9.83 8.07 31.34
CA ARG A 108 -9.17 8.88 30.28
C ARG A 108 -9.19 8.21 28.90
N PRO A 109 -8.86 8.91 27.80
CA PRO A 109 -8.71 8.29 26.49
C PRO A 109 -7.65 7.19 26.47
N LEU A 110 -7.87 6.13 25.69
CA LEU A 110 -6.91 5.03 25.51
C LEU A 110 -5.54 5.52 24.99
N GLY A 111 -5.52 6.57 24.17
CA GLY A 111 -4.29 7.19 23.66
C GLY A 111 -3.40 7.82 24.73
N LYS A 112 -3.86 7.92 25.99
CA LYS A 112 -3.06 8.41 27.13
C LYS A 112 -2.31 7.31 27.89
N PHE A 113 -2.48 6.04 27.52
CA PHE A 113 -1.74 4.92 28.12
C PHE A 113 -0.47 4.64 27.30
N GLN A 114 0.70 4.59 27.96
CA GLN A 114 1.97 4.40 27.26
C GLN A 114 2.04 3.10 26.44
N ALA A 115 1.46 2.00 26.93
CA ALA A 115 1.41 0.75 26.18
C ALA A 115 0.69 0.92 24.83
N VAL A 116 -0.43 1.65 24.81
CA VAL A 116 -1.17 1.96 23.57
C VAL A 116 -0.35 2.86 22.65
N GLN A 117 0.32 3.87 23.20
CA GLN A 117 1.21 4.76 22.42
C GLN A 117 2.37 3.99 21.79
N GLN A 118 2.99 3.07 22.53
CA GLN A 118 4.06 2.22 22.03
C GLN A 118 3.57 1.29 20.91
N SER A 119 2.40 0.68 21.07
CA SER A 119 1.80 -0.13 20.00
C SER A 119 1.54 0.70 18.75
N LEU A 120 0.93 1.90 18.88
CA LEU A 120 0.70 2.77 17.73
C LEU A 120 1.99 3.28 17.09
N ALA A 121 3.05 3.52 17.87
CA ALA A 121 4.36 3.89 17.34
C ALA A 121 4.97 2.75 16.50
N VAL A 122 4.91 1.51 16.99
CA VAL A 122 5.36 0.33 16.22
C VAL A 122 4.55 0.17 14.95
N MET A 123 3.22 0.27 15.03
CA MET A 123 2.34 0.21 13.86
C MET A 123 2.68 1.30 12.85
N ALA A 124 2.90 2.54 13.31
CA ALA A 124 3.27 3.65 12.45
C ALA A 124 4.63 3.44 11.76
N CYS A 125 5.62 2.87 12.45
CA CYS A 125 6.90 2.51 11.85
C CYS A 125 6.73 1.48 10.72
N GLU A 126 5.89 0.46 10.92
CA GLU A 126 5.58 -0.52 9.88
C GLU A 126 4.92 0.14 8.66
N VAL A 127 3.89 0.97 8.88
CA VAL A 127 3.20 1.68 7.80
C VAL A 127 4.17 2.56 7.00
N ARG A 128 4.97 3.39 7.69
CA ARG A 128 5.94 4.28 7.03
C ARG A 128 7.01 3.52 6.26
N ALA A 129 7.46 2.36 6.77
CA ALA A 129 8.42 1.55 6.05
C ALA A 129 7.84 0.95 4.76
N VAL A 130 6.54 0.59 4.74
CA VAL A 130 5.86 0.10 3.54
C VAL A 130 5.61 1.23 2.55
N GLU A 131 5.16 2.40 3.00
CA GLU A 131 4.99 3.58 2.14
C GLU A 131 6.32 4.00 1.50
N ALA A 132 7.41 4.00 2.26
CA ALA A 132 8.75 4.30 1.75
C ALA A 132 9.21 3.25 0.71
N ALA A 133 8.96 1.97 0.96
CA ALA A 133 9.27 0.91 -0.02
C ALA A 133 8.44 1.06 -1.30
N ALA A 134 7.15 1.43 -1.19
CA ALA A 134 6.29 1.70 -2.34
C ALA A 134 6.79 2.90 -3.16
N ALA A 135 7.21 3.98 -2.50
CA ALA A 135 7.76 5.17 -3.16
C ALA A 135 9.13 4.92 -3.82
N ALA A 136 10.00 4.13 -3.18
CA ALA A 136 11.28 3.73 -3.76
C ALA A 136 11.07 2.83 -4.99
N LEU A 137 10.16 1.86 -4.89
CA LEU A 137 9.78 1.01 -6.03
C LEU A 137 9.20 1.84 -7.18
N ALA A 138 8.40 2.86 -6.89
CA ALA A 138 7.87 3.77 -7.90
C ALA A 138 8.97 4.47 -8.69
N THR A 139 9.87 5.12 -7.96
CA THR A 139 11.04 5.80 -8.53
C THR A 139 11.87 4.85 -9.40
N ARG A 140 12.06 3.60 -8.94
CA ARG A 140 12.82 2.60 -9.69
C ARG A 140 12.12 2.20 -10.99
N LEU A 141 10.82 1.91 -10.94
CA LEU A 141 10.04 1.52 -12.12
C LEU A 141 10.06 2.62 -13.18
N ASP A 142 9.93 3.88 -12.78
CA ASP A 142 10.05 5.01 -13.70
C ASP A 142 11.45 5.08 -14.33
N ALA A 143 12.50 4.89 -13.54
CA ALA A 143 13.89 4.94 -14.03
C ALA A 143 14.24 3.81 -15.02
N VAL A 144 13.56 2.67 -14.95
CA VAL A 144 13.79 1.52 -15.85
C VAL A 144 12.77 1.40 -16.98
N GLY A 145 11.92 2.41 -17.18
CA GLY A 145 10.91 2.38 -18.24
C GLY A 145 9.84 1.32 -18.02
N LEU A 146 9.44 1.11 -16.76
CA LEU A 146 8.41 0.16 -16.34
C LEU A 146 8.73 -1.32 -16.62
N ASP A 147 9.99 -1.67 -16.86
CA ASP A 147 10.44 -3.06 -16.99
C ASP A 147 10.47 -3.76 -15.61
N PRO A 148 9.57 -4.73 -15.36
CA PRO A 148 9.53 -5.44 -14.08
C PRO A 148 10.79 -6.27 -13.84
N ALA A 149 11.44 -6.78 -14.89
CA ALA A 149 12.65 -7.59 -14.75
C ALA A 149 13.83 -6.74 -14.25
N ALA A 150 13.92 -5.50 -14.72
CA ALA A 150 14.95 -4.54 -14.29
C ALA A 150 14.72 -3.97 -12.87
N ALA A 151 13.51 -4.15 -12.33
CA ALA A 151 13.11 -3.75 -10.97
C ALA A 151 12.81 -4.95 -10.03
N ASP A 152 13.20 -6.18 -10.42
CA ASP A 152 12.85 -7.41 -9.70
C ASP A 152 13.31 -7.40 -8.23
N PHE A 153 14.48 -6.80 -7.95
CA PHE A 153 14.99 -6.63 -6.59
C PHE A 153 14.10 -5.73 -5.74
N GLU A 154 13.73 -4.56 -6.25
CA GLU A 154 12.88 -3.60 -5.57
C GLU A 154 11.47 -4.13 -5.37
N ILE A 155 10.92 -4.84 -6.38
CA ILE A 155 9.64 -5.53 -6.27
C ILE A 155 9.71 -6.55 -5.14
N ALA A 156 10.71 -7.42 -5.12
CA ALA A 156 10.87 -8.46 -4.10
C ALA A 156 11.04 -7.87 -2.70
N ALA A 157 11.88 -6.84 -2.55
CA ALA A 157 12.11 -6.15 -1.29
C ALA A 157 10.83 -5.49 -0.76
N ALA A 158 10.13 -4.75 -1.62
CA ALA A 158 8.91 -4.02 -1.25
C ALA A 158 7.75 -4.98 -0.92
N LYS A 159 7.55 -6.03 -1.74
CA LYS A 159 6.54 -7.06 -1.47
C LYS A 159 6.82 -7.79 -0.16
N LEU A 160 8.06 -8.21 0.10
CA LEU A 160 8.41 -8.87 1.36
C LEU A 160 8.20 -7.93 2.56
N ARG A 161 8.57 -6.65 2.42
CA ARG A 161 8.39 -5.65 3.49
C ARG A 161 6.91 -5.44 3.81
N ALA A 162 6.07 -5.29 2.79
CA ALA A 162 4.62 -5.15 2.93
C ALA A 162 4.00 -6.41 3.54
N ASN A 163 4.35 -7.59 3.05
CA ASN A 163 3.83 -8.85 3.56
C ASN A 163 4.09 -9.05 5.06
N ARG A 164 5.32 -8.76 5.51
CA ARG A 164 5.70 -8.86 6.92
C ARG A 164 4.97 -7.84 7.80
N ALA A 165 4.75 -6.63 7.28
CA ALA A 165 4.05 -5.57 8.01
C ALA A 165 2.58 -5.92 8.28
N VAL A 166 1.90 -6.66 7.39
CA VAL A 166 0.49 -7.03 7.56
C VAL A 166 0.24 -7.67 8.93
N GLY A 167 1.07 -8.62 9.34
CA GLY A 167 0.89 -9.30 10.63
C GLY A 167 0.95 -8.35 11.83
N VAL A 168 1.95 -7.46 11.83
CA VAL A 168 2.16 -6.50 12.93
C VAL A 168 1.06 -5.44 12.95
N VAL A 169 0.76 -4.84 11.80
CA VAL A 169 -0.24 -3.78 11.66
C VAL A 169 -1.63 -4.28 12.04
N THR A 170 -2.05 -5.43 11.50
CA THR A 170 -3.39 -5.97 11.79
C THR A 170 -3.52 -6.43 13.24
N ALA A 171 -2.49 -7.05 13.82
CA ALA A 171 -2.51 -7.45 15.23
C ALA A 171 -2.66 -6.25 16.17
N ILE A 172 -1.87 -5.19 15.94
CA ILE A 172 -1.95 -3.96 16.76
C ILE A 172 -3.30 -3.28 16.58
N ALA A 173 -3.77 -3.14 15.33
CA ALA A 173 -5.06 -2.50 15.05
C ALA A 173 -6.20 -3.21 15.80
N HIS A 174 -6.30 -4.54 15.68
CA HIS A 174 -7.33 -5.31 16.39
C HIS A 174 -7.17 -5.25 17.92
N GLN A 175 -5.93 -5.26 18.42
CA GLN A 175 -5.66 -5.16 19.85
C GLN A 175 -6.15 -3.84 20.46
N VAL A 176 -5.95 -2.70 19.79
CA VAL A 176 -6.36 -1.39 20.33
C VAL A 176 -7.86 -1.13 20.20
N HIS A 177 -8.53 -1.75 19.24
CA HIS A 177 -9.99 -1.70 19.12
C HIS A 177 -10.69 -2.70 20.05
N GLY A 178 -10.08 -3.84 20.35
CA GLY A 178 -10.71 -4.92 21.11
C GLY A 178 -11.90 -5.52 20.34
N ALA A 179 -12.96 -5.91 21.05
CA ALA A 179 -14.08 -6.65 20.45
C ALA A 179 -14.74 -5.93 19.26
N ILE A 180 -14.87 -4.60 19.31
CA ILE A 180 -15.50 -3.81 18.22
C ILE A 180 -14.70 -3.89 16.92
N GLY A 181 -13.38 -4.12 16.97
CA GLY A 181 -12.55 -4.28 15.78
C GLY A 181 -12.89 -5.53 14.95
N PHE A 182 -13.57 -6.51 15.56
CA PHE A 182 -14.00 -7.75 14.91
C PHE A 182 -15.45 -7.71 14.42
N THR A 183 -16.21 -6.67 14.75
CA THR A 183 -17.63 -6.61 14.37
C THR A 183 -17.81 -5.97 13.00
N ARG A 184 -19.02 -6.11 12.44
CA ARG A 184 -19.39 -5.47 11.16
C ARG A 184 -19.75 -4.00 11.33
N GLU A 185 -19.99 -3.53 12.56
CA GLU A 185 -20.35 -2.13 12.81
C GLU A 185 -19.15 -1.18 12.71
N TYR A 186 -17.92 -1.69 12.66
CA TYR A 186 -16.71 -0.89 12.58
C TYR A 186 -15.91 -1.20 11.31
N ASP A 187 -15.42 -0.15 10.66
CA ASP A 187 -14.80 -0.23 9.33
C ASP A 187 -13.41 -0.90 9.31
N LEU A 188 -12.84 -1.31 10.45
CA LEU A 188 -11.51 -1.90 10.51
C LEU A 188 -11.40 -3.20 9.68
N ASN A 189 -12.46 -3.99 9.62
CA ASN A 189 -12.47 -5.22 8.83
C ASN A 189 -12.34 -4.94 7.31
N ARG A 190 -12.81 -3.77 6.85
CA ARG A 190 -12.80 -3.39 5.43
C ARG A 190 -11.39 -3.28 4.89
N VAL A 191 -10.43 -2.87 5.73
CA VAL A 191 -9.01 -2.76 5.35
C VAL A 191 -8.19 -3.97 5.81
N THR A 192 -8.50 -4.56 6.97
CA THR A 192 -7.70 -5.67 7.50
C THR A 192 -7.93 -7.00 6.77
N ILE A 193 -9.13 -7.26 6.22
CA ILE A 193 -9.40 -8.47 5.43
C ILE A 193 -8.67 -8.44 4.07
N PRO A 194 -8.75 -7.36 3.25
CA PRO A 194 -7.97 -7.26 2.03
C PRO A 194 -6.46 -7.35 2.26
N LEU A 195 -5.93 -6.74 3.32
CA LEU A 195 -4.51 -6.86 3.67
C LEU A 195 -4.07 -8.33 3.80
N MET A 196 -4.90 -9.18 4.42
CA MET A 196 -4.61 -10.62 4.52
C MET A 196 -4.65 -11.32 3.16
N ARG A 197 -5.56 -10.92 2.27
CA ARG A 197 -5.64 -11.45 0.89
C ARG A 197 -4.42 -11.03 0.07
N TRP A 198 -4.09 -9.74 0.07
CA TRP A 198 -2.98 -9.15 -0.68
C TRP A 198 -1.61 -9.62 -0.21
N ARG A 199 -1.47 -9.97 1.08
CA ARG A 199 -0.26 -10.62 1.61
C ARG A 199 0.08 -11.92 0.87
N GLY A 200 -0.93 -12.72 0.54
CA GLY A 200 -0.76 -13.99 -0.17
C GLY A 200 -0.75 -13.85 -1.70
N ALA A 201 -1.24 -12.72 -2.23
CA ALA A 201 -1.35 -12.50 -3.66
C ALA A 201 0.02 -12.28 -4.31
N HIS A 202 0.22 -12.85 -5.50
CA HIS A 202 1.44 -12.73 -6.30
C HIS A 202 2.72 -13.15 -5.55
N GLY A 203 2.63 -14.13 -4.65
CA GLY A 203 3.78 -14.66 -3.91
C GLY A 203 3.75 -14.32 -2.42
N ASN A 204 4.03 -15.34 -1.60
CA ASN A 204 4.05 -15.24 -0.15
C ASN A 204 5.43 -14.80 0.39
N ASP A 205 5.55 -14.68 1.72
CA ASP A 205 6.78 -14.27 2.40
C ASP A 205 8.01 -15.13 2.00
N ALA A 206 7.82 -16.46 1.89
CA ALA A 206 8.92 -17.38 1.55
C ALA A 206 9.37 -17.21 0.09
N TYR A 207 8.42 -17.02 -0.82
CA TYR A 207 8.68 -16.78 -2.23
C TYR A 207 9.56 -15.53 -2.43
N TRP A 208 9.14 -14.40 -1.86
CA TRP A 208 9.88 -13.14 -2.02
C TRP A 208 11.20 -13.14 -1.24
N ALA A 209 11.26 -13.78 -0.07
CA ALA A 209 12.51 -13.95 0.66
C ALA A 209 13.54 -14.78 -0.11
N LEU A 210 13.10 -15.80 -0.86
CA LEU A 210 13.98 -16.63 -1.67
C LEU A 210 14.53 -15.89 -2.89
N ILE A 211 13.69 -15.11 -3.58
CA ILE A 211 14.13 -14.27 -4.72
C ILE A 211 15.16 -13.25 -4.24
N LEU A 212 14.80 -12.47 -3.21
CA LEU A 212 15.68 -11.45 -2.66
C LEU A 212 16.97 -12.06 -2.12
N GLY A 213 16.87 -13.19 -1.42
CA GLY A 213 18.04 -13.90 -0.88
C GLY A 213 19.00 -14.41 -1.96
N ARG A 214 18.50 -14.88 -3.11
CA ARG A 214 19.36 -15.27 -4.24
C ARG A 214 20.10 -14.09 -4.82
N GLN A 215 19.40 -12.99 -5.10
CA GLN A 215 20.01 -11.76 -5.62
C GLN A 215 21.06 -11.20 -4.65
N VAL A 216 20.76 -11.14 -3.35
CA VAL A 216 21.71 -10.70 -2.33
C VAL A 216 22.93 -11.61 -2.26
N ALA A 217 22.76 -12.92 -2.41
CA ALA A 217 23.89 -13.86 -2.42
C ALA A 217 24.83 -13.64 -3.62
N GLU A 218 24.31 -13.19 -4.76
CA GLU A 218 25.10 -12.87 -5.95
C GLU A 218 26.00 -11.64 -5.77
N PHE A 219 25.62 -10.69 -4.89
CA PHE A 219 26.43 -9.50 -4.60
C PHE A 219 27.72 -9.81 -3.82
N GLY A 220 27.82 -10.99 -3.20
CA GLY A 220 28.95 -11.36 -2.36
C GLY A 220 29.04 -10.56 -1.05
N GLY A 221 30.08 -10.84 -0.25
CA GLY A 221 30.22 -10.28 1.11
C GLY A 221 30.50 -8.77 1.15
N GLU A 222 31.16 -8.22 0.13
CA GLU A 222 31.54 -6.79 0.08
C GLU A 222 30.64 -5.96 -0.85
N GLY A 223 29.98 -6.57 -1.85
CA GLY A 223 29.22 -5.86 -2.88
C GLY A 223 27.81 -5.43 -2.47
N LEU A 224 27.29 -5.91 -1.34
CA LEU A 224 25.91 -5.60 -0.91
C LEU A 224 25.70 -4.09 -0.70
N TRP A 225 26.60 -3.40 0.00
CA TRP A 225 26.43 -1.98 0.30
C TRP A 225 26.53 -1.11 -0.96
N GLU A 226 27.46 -1.43 -1.85
CA GLU A 226 27.61 -0.75 -3.14
C GLU A 226 26.35 -0.94 -4.00
N ALA A 227 25.85 -2.18 -4.11
CA ALA A 227 24.64 -2.49 -4.86
C ALA A 227 23.38 -1.79 -4.31
N LEU A 228 23.27 -1.62 -2.99
CA LEU A 228 22.14 -0.92 -2.36
C LEU A 228 22.21 0.60 -2.55
N THR A 229 23.40 1.19 -2.57
CA THR A 229 23.58 2.65 -2.69
C THR A 229 23.56 3.16 -4.12
N ALA A 230 23.71 2.27 -5.11
CA ALA A 230 23.63 2.59 -6.53
C ALA A 230 22.20 2.62 -7.09
N ARG A 231 21.19 2.27 -6.29
CA ARG A 231 19.78 2.12 -6.69
C ARG A 231 18.93 3.33 -6.32
#